data_AF-A0A094WM12-F1
#
_entry.id   AF-A0A094WM12-F1
#
_cell.length_a   1.000
_cell.length_b   1.000
_cell.length_c   1.000
_cell.angle_alpha   90.00
_cell.angle_beta   90.00
_cell.angle_gamma   90.00
#
_symmetry.space_group_name_H-M   'P 1'
#
loop_
_entity.id
_entity.type
_entity.pdbx_description
1 polymer ?
#
loop_
_entity_poly.entity_id
_entity_poly.type
_entity_poly.pdbx_seq_one_letter_code
_entity_poly.pdbx_strand_id
1 'polypeptide(L)'
;MINGRSEQIHIVQPDVFSWTVRRVPNWMGGTEFMFEINGVDGCVSFGDTIYEAKKGLTDSLNLWIKKNGEHLLPEAQTGGQLIVLEQDMSDEEFTYINLELQTLHEKRG
;
A
#
# COMPACT_ATOMS: atom_id res chain seq x y z
N MET A 1 6.50 42.00 -18.16
CA MET A 1 5.92 40.77 -18.72
C MET A 1 6.54 39.60 -17.96
N ILE A 2 5.83 39.07 -16.97
CA ILE A 2 6.28 37.90 -16.21
C ILE A 2 5.61 36.71 -16.90
N ASN A 3 6.41 35.91 -17.60
CA ASN A 3 5.94 34.67 -18.23
C ASN A 3 5.48 33.72 -17.12
N GLY A 4 4.18 33.72 -16.85
CA GLY A 4 3.53 32.68 -16.07
C GLY A 4 3.62 31.39 -16.86
N ARG A 5 4.67 30.60 -16.61
CA ARG A 5 4.67 29.18 -16.93
C ARG A 5 3.51 28.58 -16.15
N SER A 6 2.37 28.42 -16.82
CA SER A 6 1.33 27.51 -16.38
C SER A 6 1.96 26.12 -16.43
N GLU A 7 2.51 25.68 -15.29
CA GLU A 7 2.85 24.27 -15.09
C GLU A 7 1.54 23.51 -15.29
N GLN A 8 1.46 22.76 -16.39
CA GLN A 8 0.37 21.83 -16.61
C GLN A 8 0.44 20.83 -15.46
N ILE A 9 -0.54 20.88 -14.56
CA ILE A 9 -0.70 19.88 -13.50
C ILE A 9 -1.04 18.58 -14.21
N HIS A 10 -0.02 17.75 -14.45
CA HIS A 10 -0.25 16.40 -14.92
C HIS A 10 -0.87 15.65 -13.74
N ILE A 11 -2.17 15.38 -13.82
CA ILE A 11 -2.86 14.62 -12.78
C ILE A 11 -2.45 13.17 -12.96
N VAL A 12 -1.38 12.77 -12.29
CA VAL A 12 -0.95 11.38 -12.23
C VAL A 12 -2.01 10.60 -11.46
N GLN A 13 -2.67 9.67 -12.14
CA GLN A 13 -3.67 8.80 -11.53
C GLN A 13 -2.96 7.67 -10.79
N PRO A 14 -3.32 7.35 -9.54
CA PRO A 14 -2.66 6.28 -8.79
C PRO A 14 -2.86 4.89 -9.42
N ASP A 15 -3.90 4.71 -10.24
CA ASP A 15 -4.25 3.46 -10.93
C ASP A 15 -3.18 2.94 -11.92
N VAL A 16 -2.19 3.77 -12.28
CA VAL A 16 -1.08 3.37 -13.17
C VAL A 16 0.10 2.74 -12.42
N PHE A 17 0.02 2.70 -11.08
CA PHE A 17 1.06 2.11 -10.24
C PHE A 17 0.56 0.80 -9.63
N SER A 18 1.53 -0.03 -9.27
CA SER A 18 1.27 -1.17 -8.41
C SER A 18 1.19 -0.71 -6.96
N TRP A 19 0.24 -1.25 -6.22
CA TRP A 19 0.05 -0.91 -4.81
C TRP A 19 -0.07 -2.16 -3.95
N THR A 20 0.24 -1.99 -2.67
CA THR A 20 0.06 -3.00 -1.64
C THR A 20 -1.06 -2.57 -0.71
N VAL A 21 -1.93 -3.51 -0.37
CA VAL A 21 -3.05 -3.33 0.55
C VAL A 21 -2.90 -4.27 1.71
N ARG A 22 -2.98 -3.76 2.94
CA ARG A 22 -2.96 -4.55 4.16
C ARG A 22 -3.95 -4.02 5.18
N ARG A 23 -4.37 -4.88 6.10
CA ARG A 23 -5.15 -4.48 7.28
C ARG A 23 -4.17 -4.15 8.41
N VAL A 24 -4.30 -2.95 9.00
CA VAL A 24 -3.43 -2.46 10.07
C VAL A 24 -4.24 -2.03 11.30
N PRO A 25 -3.68 -2.07 12.52
CA PRO A 25 -4.33 -1.48 13.69
C PRO A 25 -4.53 0.03 13.51
N ASN A 26 -5.71 0.52 13.86
CA ASN A 26 -5.99 1.96 13.88
C ASN A 26 -5.82 2.53 15.30
N TRP A 27 -5.80 3.86 15.41
CA TRP A 27 -5.59 4.56 16.68
C TRP A 27 -6.74 4.38 17.70
N MET A 28 -7.90 3.88 17.27
CA MET A 28 -9.07 3.60 18.11
C MET A 28 -9.09 2.17 18.66
N GLY A 29 -8.06 1.35 18.39
CA GLY A 29 -8.00 -0.05 18.79
C GLY A 29 -8.80 -1.00 17.88
N GLY A 30 -9.26 -0.52 16.73
CA GLY A 30 -9.80 -1.33 15.64
C GLY A 30 -8.74 -1.61 14.58
N THR A 31 -9.19 -1.92 13.36
CA THR A 31 -8.32 -2.10 12.20
C THR A 31 -8.84 -1.32 11.01
N GLU A 32 -7.94 -0.82 10.17
CA GLU A 32 -8.25 -0.11 8.94
C GLU A 32 -7.46 -0.69 7.76
N PHE A 33 -7.88 -0.39 6.53
CA PHE A 33 -7.10 -0.70 5.33
C PHE A 33 -6.04 0.37 5.13
N MET A 34 -4.81 -0.08 4.90
CA MET A 34 -3.72 0.75 4.45
C MET A 34 -3.37 0.40 3.00
N PHE A 35 -3.33 1.42 2.16
CA PHE A 35 -2.86 1.35 0.79
C PHE A 35 -1.49 2.04 0.68
N GLU A 36 -0.57 1.45 -0.07
CA GLU A 36 0.77 1.98 -0.33
C GLU A 36 1.10 1.83 -1.81
N ILE A 37 1.61 2.90 -2.43
CA ILE A 37 2.13 2.82 -3.81
C ILE A 37 3.54 2.23 -3.76
N ASN A 38 3.75 1.11 -4.47
CA ASN A 38 5.02 0.42 -4.48
C ASN A 38 6.08 1.30 -5.17
N GLY A 39 7.23 1.49 -4.51
CA GLY A 39 8.31 2.33 -5.02
C GLY A 39 8.14 3.83 -4.75
N VAL A 40 7.11 4.24 -4.00
CA VAL A 40 6.89 5.63 -3.59
C VAL A 40 6.78 5.69 -2.06
N ASP A 41 7.94 5.70 -1.39
CA ASP A 41 8.02 5.63 0.06
C ASP A 41 7.22 6.75 0.74
N GLY A 42 6.36 6.35 1.67
CA GLY A 42 5.50 7.26 2.43
C GLY A 42 4.28 7.79 1.67
N CYS A 43 4.04 7.33 0.44
CA CYS A 43 2.77 7.56 -0.25
C CYS A 43 1.75 6.50 0.16
N VAL A 44 1.16 6.71 1.34
CA VAL A 44 0.21 5.81 1.97
C VAL A 44 -1.12 6.49 2.25
N SER A 45 -2.20 5.72 2.21
CA SER A 45 -3.55 6.17 2.55
C SER A 45 -4.26 5.13 3.40
N PHE A 46 -5.17 5.59 4.25
CA PHE A 46 -5.89 4.76 5.23
C PHE A 46 -7.40 4.93 5.09
N GLY A 47 -8.16 3.90 5.47
CA GLY A 47 -9.63 3.99 5.54
C GLY A 47 -10.27 2.72 6.07
N ASP A 48 -11.46 2.84 6.66
CA ASP A 48 -12.22 1.70 7.18
C ASP A 48 -12.71 0.77 6.05
N THR A 49 -12.81 1.30 4.84
CA THR A 49 -13.12 0.55 3.62
C THR A 49 -12.02 0.70 2.55
N ILE A 50 -11.94 -0.29 1.65
CA ILE A 50 -11.10 -0.25 0.44
C ILE A 50 -11.37 1.01 -0.39
N TYR A 51 -12.64 1.41 -0.51
CA TYR A 51 -13.03 2.60 -1.27
C TYR A 51 -12.47 3.89 -0.66
N GLU A 52 -12.56 4.05 0.65
CA GLU A 52 -12.04 5.23 1.37
C GLU A 52 -10.51 5.29 1.30
N ALA A 53 -9.85 4.16 1.57
CA ALA A 53 -8.40 4.08 1.50
C ALA A 53 -7.88 4.37 0.09
N LYS A 54 -8.55 3.87 -0.96
CA LYS A 54 -8.20 4.19 -2.35
C LYS A 54 -8.43 5.67 -2.68
N LYS A 55 -9.51 6.28 -2.18
CA LYS A 55 -9.79 7.70 -2.43
C LYS A 55 -8.67 8.61 -1.90
N GLY A 56 -8.13 8.31 -0.71
CA GLY A 56 -7.03 9.08 -0.11
C GLY A 56 -5.68 8.89 -0.79
N LEU A 57 -5.49 7.87 -1.65
CA LEU A 57 -4.25 7.68 -2.41
C LEU A 57 -4.00 8.82 -3.40
N THR A 58 -5.04 9.34 -4.04
CA THR A 58 -4.91 10.46 -4.98
C THR A 58 -4.35 11.70 -4.27
N ASP A 59 -4.88 12.01 -3.09
CA ASP A 59 -4.41 13.14 -2.29
C ASP A 59 -2.98 12.92 -1.78
N SER A 60 -2.67 11.70 -1.34
CA SER A 60 -1.35 11.31 -0.86
C SER A 60 -0.29 11.40 -1.97
N LEU A 61 -0.62 10.93 -3.18
CA LEU A 61 0.24 11.01 -4.36
C LEU A 61 0.49 12.47 -4.76
N ASN A 62 -0.55 13.30 -4.79
CA ASN A 62 -0.41 14.72 -5.10
C ASN A 62 0.48 15.45 -4.08
N LEU A 63 0.33 15.14 -2.79
CA LEU A 63 1.19 15.68 -1.73
C LEU A 63 2.62 15.20 -1.87
N TRP A 64 2.82 13.93 -2.20
CA TRP A 64 4.15 13.35 -2.40
C TRP A 64 4.86 13.98 -3.60
N ILE A 65 4.17 14.13 -4.74
CA ILE A 65 4.70 14.80 -5.94
C ILE A 65 5.07 16.24 -5.63
N LYS A 66 4.23 16.97 -4.89
CA LYS A 66 4.52 18.34 -4.49
C LYS A 66 5.79 18.45 -3.62
N LYS A 67 6.07 17.43 -2.80
CA LYS A 67 7.22 17.42 -1.89
C LYS A 67 8.52 16.96 -2.58
N ASN A 68 8.45 15.92 -3.39
CA ASN A 68 9.64 15.22 -3.93
C ASN A 68 9.88 15.51 -5.42
N GLY A 69 8.83 15.88 -6.16
CA GLY A 69 8.86 16.09 -7.60
C GLY A 69 8.44 14.85 -8.40
N GLU A 70 7.74 15.07 -9.51
CA GLU A 70 7.17 14.00 -10.36
C GLU A 70 8.23 13.08 -10.99
N HIS A 71 9.43 13.61 -11.26
CA HIS A 71 10.55 12.87 -11.86
C HIS A 71 11.08 11.72 -11.00
N LEU A 72 10.70 11.63 -9.72
CA LEU A 72 11.05 10.53 -8.82
C LEU A 72 9.98 9.44 -8.75
N LEU A 73 8.87 9.59 -9.47
CA LEU A 73 7.87 8.53 -9.55
C LEU A 73 8.42 7.31 -10.28
N PRO A 74 8.00 6.10 -9.89
CA PRO A 74 8.32 4.89 -10.63
C PRO A 74 7.72 4.94 -12.04
N GLU A 75 8.24 4.12 -12.94
CA GLU A 75 7.65 4.00 -14.28
C GLU A 75 6.19 3.54 -14.19
N ALA A 76 5.30 4.27 -14.85
CA ALA A 76 3.89 3.90 -14.95
C ALA A 76 3.77 2.56 -15.68
N GLN A 77 3.08 1.60 -15.08
CA GLN A 77 2.86 0.28 -15.66
C GLN A 77 1.47 0.20 -16.26
N THR A 78 1.35 -0.41 -17.44
CA THR A 78 0.04 -0.68 -18.05
C THR A 78 -0.69 -1.73 -17.22
N GLY A 79 -1.67 -1.31 -16.42
CA GLY A 79 -2.48 -2.19 -15.57
C GLY A 79 -1.85 -2.40 -14.19
N GLY A 80 -1.80 -1.33 -13.38
CA GLY A 80 -1.32 -1.37 -12.00
C GLY A 80 -1.87 -2.56 -11.22
N GLN A 81 -0.98 -3.27 -10.54
CA GLN A 81 -1.34 -4.51 -9.84
C GLN A 81 -1.81 -4.21 -8.41
N LEU A 82 -2.86 -4.91 -7.99
CA LEU A 82 -3.33 -4.92 -6.61
C LEU A 82 -2.76 -6.12 -5.87
N ILE A 83 -1.84 -5.88 -4.94
CA ILE A 83 -1.30 -6.90 -4.04
C ILE A 83 -2.03 -6.78 -2.71
N VAL A 84 -2.90 -7.73 -2.40
CA VAL A 84 -3.54 -7.82 -1.08
C VAL A 84 -2.67 -8.71 -0.20
N LEU A 85 -2.10 -8.13 0.85
CA LEU A 85 -1.48 -8.90 1.92
C LEU A 85 -2.58 -9.33 2.87
N GLU A 86 -2.73 -10.64 3.02
CA GLU A 86 -3.61 -11.20 4.05
C GLU A 86 -3.12 -10.77 5.44
N GLN A 87 -4.01 -10.90 6.42
CA GLN A 87 -3.69 -10.60 7.81
C GLN A 87 -2.46 -11.40 8.27
N ASP A 88 -1.68 -10.82 9.19
CA ASP A 88 -0.65 -11.58 9.89
C ASP A 88 -1.28 -12.85 10.49
N MET A 89 -0.54 -13.95 10.35
CA MET A 89 -0.90 -15.26 10.90
C MET A 89 -1.33 -15.11 12.37
N SER A 90 -2.50 -15.63 12.72
CA SER A 90 -2.96 -15.62 14.11
C SER A 90 -2.03 -16.44 15.01
N ASP A 91 -1.98 -16.13 16.30
CA ASP A 91 -1.20 -16.90 17.28
C ASP A 91 -1.60 -18.39 17.28
N GLU A 92 -2.87 -18.67 17.00
CA GLU A 92 -3.43 -20.01 16.87
C GLU A 92 -2.89 -20.74 15.63
N GLU A 93 -2.89 -20.08 14.47
CA GLU A 93 -2.30 -20.61 13.23
C GLU A 93 -0.79 -20.82 13.37
N PHE A 94 -0.09 -19.87 14.00
CA PHE A 94 1.33 -19.97 14.27
C PHE A 94 1.66 -21.16 15.16
N THR A 95 0.89 -21.34 16.24
CA THR A 95 1.05 -22.47 17.16
C THR A 95 0.76 -23.80 16.46
N TYR A 96 -0.31 -23.85 15.66
CA TYR A 96 -0.67 -25.03 14.89
C TYR A 96 0.42 -25.43 13.89
N ILE A 97 0.93 -24.49 13.09
CA ILE A 97 1.98 -24.75 12.10
C ILE A 97 3.26 -25.26 12.78
N ASN A 98 3.66 -24.67 13.91
CA ASN A 98 4.83 -25.14 14.64
C ASN A 98 4.67 -26.57 15.18
N LEU A 99 3.48 -26.93 15.67
CA LEU A 99 3.18 -28.27 16.14
C LEU A 99 3.23 -29.31 15.01
N GLU A 100 2.64 -28.99 13.86
CA GLU A 100 2.67 -29.86 12.67
C GLU A 100 4.11 -30.04 12.16
N LEU A 101 4.92 -28.98 12.13
CA LEU A 101 6.33 -29.05 11.72
C LEU A 101 7.17 -29.93 12.65
N GLN A 102 6.96 -29.84 13.97
CA GLN A 102 7.61 -30.72 14.94
C GLN A 102 7.22 -32.19 14.72
N THR A 103 5.93 -32.45 14.52
CA THR A 103 5.41 -33.80 14.28
C THR A 103 5.98 -34.41 13.00
N LEU A 104 6.15 -33.62 11.93
CA LEU A 104 6.77 -34.06 10.68
C LEU A 104 8.28 -34.31 10.82
N HIS A 105 8.96 -33.56 11.68
CA HIS A 105 10.38 -33.77 11.97
C HIS A 105 10.61 -35.08 12.72
N GLU A 106 9.78 -35.37 13.73
CA GLU A 106 9.83 -36.61 14.50
C GLU A 106 9.48 -37.85 13.66
N LYS A 107 8.54 -37.73 12.70
CA LYS A 107 8.16 -38.83 11.80
C LYS A 107 9.20 -39.14 10.71
N ARG A 108 10.20 -38.26 10.52
CA ARG A 108 11.28 -38.44 9.54
C ARG A 108 12.62 -38.85 10.18
N GLY A 109 12.69 -38.90 11.52
CA GLY A 109 13.85 -39.35 12.30
C GLY A 109 13.87 -40.85 12.57
#